data_AF-A0A0R2HX24-F1
#
_entry.id   AF-A0A0R2HX24-F1
#
_cell.length_a   1.000
_cell.length_b   1.000
_cell.length_c   1.000
_cell.angle_alpha   90.00
_cell.angle_beta   90.00
_cell.angle_gamma   90.00
#
_symmetry.space_group_name_H-M   'P 1'
#
loop_
_entity.id
_entity.type
_entity.pdbx_description
1 polymer ?
#
loop_
_entity_poly.entity_id
_entity_poly.type
_entity_poly.pdbx_seq_one_letter_code
_entity_poly.pdbx_strand_id
1 'polypeptide(L)'
;MIELKLSLRDLSENDRQDVMSDYVEHFENGLAQGKSEEQIAKELGNPKQIAKEILAMYGVEPKAKGPEFSQGDWVAFEANPIYQENHYLPKENHDGLFKRLIKGTGLLFFNLIFVLAPVLTVLGILFAGWLVAITFSLLPLAGIYMLITAFSTIALFQFALTIVFCGVGLLLIALGYPLTLLFAKLMKRYVLWNIYVVFGGTNHEN
;
A
#
# COMPACT_ATOMS: atom_id res chain seq x y z
N MET A 1 -32.09 -29.98 -13.71
CA MET A 1 -31.00 -30.38 -14.64
C MET A 1 -29.66 -29.67 -14.40
N ILE A 2 -29.60 -28.33 -14.33
CA ILE A 2 -28.33 -27.59 -14.16
C ILE A 2 -27.59 -27.99 -12.88
N GLU A 3 -28.30 -28.16 -11.77
CA GLU A 3 -27.69 -28.51 -10.47
C GLU A 3 -26.98 -29.87 -10.48
N LEU A 4 -27.58 -30.89 -11.12
CA LEU A 4 -26.98 -32.23 -11.23
C LEU A 4 -25.67 -32.18 -12.03
N LYS A 5 -25.69 -31.50 -13.17
CA LYS A 5 -24.50 -31.32 -14.03
C LYS A 5 -23.36 -30.59 -13.30
N LEU A 6 -23.69 -29.60 -12.47
CA LEU A 6 -22.72 -28.88 -11.65
C LEU A 6 -22.08 -29.77 -10.59
N SER A 7 -22.88 -30.63 -9.96
CA SER A 7 -22.39 -31.55 -8.92
C SER A 7 -21.57 -32.72 -9.47
N LEU A 8 -21.76 -33.11 -10.74
CA LEU A 8 -21.01 -34.19 -11.39
C LEU A 8 -19.73 -33.72 -12.11
N ARG A 9 -19.26 -32.49 -11.88
CA ARG A 9 -18.06 -31.92 -12.54
C ARG A 9 -16.77 -32.70 -12.29
N ASP A 10 -16.72 -33.46 -11.21
CA ASP A 10 -15.55 -34.26 -10.84
C ASP A 10 -15.48 -35.61 -11.60
N LEU A 11 -16.53 -35.99 -12.34
CA LEU A 11 -16.52 -37.13 -13.27
C LEU A 11 -15.86 -36.76 -14.61
N SER A 12 -15.40 -37.79 -15.34
CA SER A 12 -14.96 -37.60 -16.71
C SER A 12 -16.11 -37.09 -17.59
N GLU A 13 -15.79 -36.38 -18.68
CA GLU A 13 -16.80 -35.86 -19.59
C GLU A 13 -17.74 -36.95 -20.13
N ASN A 14 -17.19 -38.13 -20.42
CA ASN A 14 -17.96 -39.27 -20.90
C ASN A 14 -18.91 -39.81 -19.82
N ASP A 15 -18.40 -40.11 -18.62
CA ASP A 15 -19.24 -40.66 -17.53
C ASP A 15 -20.33 -39.67 -17.10
N ARG A 16 -20.02 -38.37 -17.11
CA ARG A 16 -20.99 -37.32 -16.80
C ARG A 16 -22.08 -37.22 -17.87
N GLN A 17 -21.72 -37.41 -19.13
CA GLN A 17 -22.67 -37.38 -20.23
C GLN A 17 -23.58 -38.61 -20.21
N ASP A 18 -23.05 -39.79 -19.91
CA ASP A 18 -23.81 -41.02 -19.77
C ASP A 18 -24.85 -40.90 -18.65
N VAL A 19 -24.43 -40.46 -17.46
CA VAL A 19 -25.32 -40.20 -16.32
C VAL A 19 -26.40 -39.16 -16.64
N MET A 20 -26.03 -38.11 -17.38
CA MET A 20 -26.99 -37.09 -17.78
C MET A 20 -27.99 -37.63 -18.81
N SER A 21 -27.56 -38.52 -19.70
CA SER A 21 -28.43 -39.19 -20.67
C SER A 21 -29.49 -40.03 -19.97
N ASP A 22 -29.08 -40.86 -19.01
CA ASP A 22 -30.00 -41.70 -18.22
C ASP A 22 -31.02 -40.83 -17.46
N TYR A 23 -30.56 -39.71 -16.90
CA TYR A 23 -31.43 -38.77 -16.20
C TYR A 23 -32.45 -38.11 -17.12
N VAL A 24 -32.02 -37.69 -18.33
CA VAL A 24 -32.92 -37.09 -19.34
C VAL A 24 -33.94 -38.10 -19.82
N GLU A 25 -33.52 -39.32 -20.14
CA GLU A 25 -34.40 -40.40 -20.59
C GLU A 25 -35.50 -40.70 -19.55
N HIS A 26 -35.16 -40.65 -18.26
CA HIS A 26 -36.14 -40.83 -17.19
C HIS A 26 -37.20 -39.71 -17.15
N PHE A 27 -36.83 -38.47 -17.47
CA PHE A 27 -37.77 -37.36 -17.61
C PHE A 27 -38.65 -37.50 -18.85
N GLU A 28 -38.06 -37.88 -19.99
CA GLU A 28 -38.80 -38.09 -21.24
C GLU A 28 -39.86 -39.19 -21.08
N ASN A 29 -39.49 -40.30 -20.43
CA ASN A 29 -40.42 -41.39 -20.13
C ASN A 29 -41.54 -40.97 -19.17
N GLY A 30 -41.23 -40.16 -18.16
CA GLY A 30 -42.24 -39.63 -17.24
C GLY A 30 -43.23 -38.67 -17.92
N LEU A 31 -42.73 -37.82 -18.82
CA LEU A 31 -43.55 -36.92 -19.63
C LEU A 31 -44.46 -37.68 -20.59
N ALA A 32 -43.94 -38.74 -21.22
CA ALA A 32 -44.73 -39.63 -22.10
C ALA A 32 -45.86 -40.35 -21.34
N GLN A 33 -45.70 -40.58 -20.03
CA GLN A 33 -46.72 -41.13 -19.13
C GLN A 33 -47.70 -40.07 -18.60
N GLY A 34 -47.59 -38.81 -19.04
CA GLY A 34 -48.47 -37.72 -18.63
C GLY A 34 -48.14 -37.12 -17.26
N LYS A 35 -46.98 -37.44 -16.67
CA LYS A 35 -46.52 -36.80 -15.43
C LYS A 35 -45.93 -35.42 -15.74
N SER A 36 -46.07 -34.50 -14.80
CA SER A 36 -45.38 -33.20 -14.87
C SER A 36 -43.92 -33.34 -14.45
N GLU A 37 -43.05 -32.45 -14.95
CA GLU A 37 -41.64 -32.39 -14.56
C GLU A 37 -41.45 -32.28 -13.04
N GLU A 38 -42.33 -31.56 -12.35
CA GLU A 38 -42.30 -31.39 -10.90
C GLU A 38 -42.55 -32.72 -10.16
N GLN A 39 -43.52 -33.52 -10.64
CA GLN A 39 -43.79 -34.84 -10.08
C GLN A 39 -42.61 -35.78 -10.29
N ILE A 40 -42.00 -35.75 -11.49
CA ILE A 40 -40.83 -36.56 -11.82
C ILE A 40 -39.63 -36.16 -10.94
N ALA A 41 -39.39 -34.86 -10.76
CA ALA A 41 -38.34 -34.35 -9.88
C ALA A 41 -38.58 -34.73 -8.41
N LYS A 42 -39.83 -34.74 -7.95
CA LYS A 42 -40.22 -35.16 -6.60
C LYS A 42 -40.03 -36.67 -6.38
N GLU A 43 -40.28 -37.48 -7.41
CA GLU A 43 -40.03 -38.93 -7.39
C GLU A 43 -38.53 -39.25 -7.37
N LEU A 44 -37.73 -38.52 -8.15
CA LEU A 44 -36.27 -38.70 -8.22
C LEU A 44 -35.53 -38.17 -6.97
N GLY A 45 -36.06 -37.13 -6.33
CA GLY A 45 -35.47 -36.56 -5.11
C GLY A 45 -34.44 -35.46 -5.38
N ASN A 46 -33.57 -35.19 -4.41
CA ASN A 46 -32.67 -34.04 -4.46
C ASN A 46 -31.47 -34.31 -5.41
N PRO A 47 -31.27 -33.52 -6.48
CA PRO A 47 -30.22 -33.77 -7.47
C PRO A 47 -28.80 -33.75 -6.90
N LYS A 48 -28.54 -33.03 -5.79
CA LYS A 48 -27.23 -33.02 -5.12
C LYS A 48 -26.96 -34.31 -4.35
N GLN A 49 -28.00 -34.93 -3.81
CA GLN A 49 -27.90 -36.23 -3.14
C GLN A 49 -27.66 -37.33 -4.17
N ILE A 50 -28.41 -37.32 -5.27
CA ILE A 50 -28.23 -38.22 -6.41
C ILE A 50 -26.79 -38.11 -6.95
N ALA A 51 -26.28 -36.88 -7.14
CA ALA A 51 -24.89 -36.68 -7.57
C ALA A 51 -23.87 -37.27 -6.59
N LYS A 52 -24.10 -37.13 -5.28
CA LYS A 52 -23.22 -37.66 -4.23
C LYS A 52 -23.20 -39.20 -4.25
N GLU A 53 -24.35 -39.83 -4.46
CA GLU A 53 -24.48 -41.28 -4.57
C GLU A 53 -23.77 -41.81 -5.82
N ILE A 54 -23.96 -41.14 -6.96
CA ILE A 54 -23.28 -41.47 -8.21
C ILE A 54 -21.76 -41.32 -8.05
N LEU A 55 -21.28 -40.18 -7.52
CA LEU A 55 -19.84 -39.99 -7.28
C LEU A 55 -19.26 -41.07 -6.37
N ALA A 56 -20.00 -41.50 -5.35
CA ALA A 56 -19.60 -42.61 -4.48
C ALA A 56 -19.52 -43.95 -5.22
N MET A 57 -20.43 -44.23 -6.16
CA MET A 57 -20.36 -45.43 -7.02
C MET A 57 -19.13 -45.45 -7.91
N TYR A 58 -18.69 -44.28 -8.39
CA TYR A 58 -17.47 -44.14 -9.20
C TYR A 58 -16.18 -44.06 -8.35
N GLY A 59 -16.28 -44.19 -7.02
CA GLY A 59 -15.12 -44.10 -6.11
C GLY A 59 -14.49 -42.71 -6.04
N VAL A 60 -15.23 -41.68 -6.47
CA VAL A 60 -14.79 -40.28 -6.46
C VAL A 60 -15.30 -39.62 -5.19
N GLU A 61 -14.41 -39.28 -4.26
CA GLU A 61 -14.81 -38.46 -3.13
C GLU A 61 -15.16 -37.05 -3.61
N PRO A 62 -16.38 -36.54 -3.32
CA PRO A 62 -16.78 -35.21 -3.74
C PRO A 62 -15.86 -34.18 -3.08
N LYS A 63 -15.03 -33.52 -3.89
CA LYS A 63 -14.27 -32.37 -3.42
C LYS A 63 -15.27 -31.24 -3.27
N ALA A 64 -15.69 -30.96 -2.04
CA ALA A 64 -16.53 -29.81 -1.72
C ALA A 64 -15.75 -28.51 -2.00
N LYS A 65 -15.60 -28.16 -3.28
CA LYS A 65 -15.24 -26.81 -3.68
C LYS A 65 -16.51 -25.97 -3.46
N GLY A 66 -16.48 -25.16 -2.42
CA GLY A 66 -17.44 -24.08 -2.25
C GLY A 66 -17.52 -23.26 -3.53
N PRO A 67 -18.66 -22.60 -3.80
CA PRO A 67 -18.90 -21.89 -5.06
C PRO A 67 -17.69 -21.02 -5.44
N GLU A 68 -17.05 -21.38 -6.55
CA GLU A 68 -15.94 -20.63 -7.14
C GLU A 68 -16.57 -19.40 -7.80
N PHE A 69 -16.86 -18.38 -6.98
CA PHE A 69 -17.39 -17.12 -7.46
C PHE A 69 -16.31 -16.40 -8.26
N SER A 70 -16.55 -16.21 -9.56
CA SER A 70 -15.76 -15.31 -10.40
C SER A 70 -15.82 -13.92 -9.79
N GLN A 71 -14.64 -13.32 -9.58
CA GLN A 71 -14.48 -12.01 -8.97
C GLN A 71 -15.05 -10.92 -9.89
N GLY A 72 -16.32 -10.55 -9.71
CA GLY A 72 -16.86 -9.35 -10.39
C GLY A 72 -18.38 -9.17 -10.53
N ASP A 73 -19.21 -10.21 -10.44
CA ASP A 73 -20.66 -10.07 -10.69
C ASP A 73 -21.51 -10.09 -9.42
N TRP A 74 -22.19 -8.98 -9.15
CA TRP A 74 -23.14 -8.86 -8.03
C TRP A 74 -24.52 -9.38 -8.44
N VAL A 75 -24.98 -10.45 -7.81
CA VAL A 75 -26.37 -10.92 -7.89
C VAL A 75 -26.98 -10.85 -6.50
N ALA A 76 -28.05 -10.08 -6.34
CA ALA A 76 -28.78 -9.97 -5.08
C ALA A 76 -29.53 -11.29 -4.81
N PHE A 77 -29.18 -11.96 -3.72
CA PHE A 77 -29.87 -13.16 -3.26
C PHE A 77 -31.06 -12.76 -2.38
N GLU A 78 -32.27 -13.07 -2.83
CA GLU A 78 -33.45 -13.06 -1.95
C GLU A 78 -33.24 -14.09 -0.82
N ALA A 79 -33.57 -13.67 0.41
CA ALA A 79 -33.13 -14.34 1.64
C ALA A 79 -33.74 -15.74 1.80
N ASN A 80 -32.91 -16.78 1.65
CA ASN A 80 -33.23 -18.15 2.02
C ASN A 80 -32.70 -18.43 3.45
N PRO A 81 -33.54 -18.86 4.41
CA PRO A 81 -33.21 -18.92 5.84
C PRO A 81 -32.22 -20.02 6.26
N ILE A 82 -31.63 -20.79 5.34
CA ILE A 82 -30.69 -21.89 5.66
C ILE A 82 -29.21 -21.49 5.51
N TYR A 83 -28.88 -20.23 5.23
CA TYR A 83 -27.49 -19.78 5.18
C TYR A 83 -27.04 -19.23 6.54
N GLN A 84 -26.26 -20.03 7.27
CA GLN A 84 -25.46 -19.54 8.39
C GLN A 84 -24.45 -18.50 7.88
N GLU A 85 -24.54 -17.29 8.43
CA GLU A 85 -23.64 -16.18 8.16
C GLU A 85 -22.23 -16.48 8.69
N ASN A 86 -21.41 -17.10 7.84
CA ASN A 86 -19.98 -17.18 8.09
C ASN A 86 -19.44 -15.75 8.08
N HIS A 87 -19.14 -15.22 9.26
CA HIS A 87 -18.44 -13.95 9.38
C HIS A 87 -17.14 -14.04 8.57
N TYR A 88 -17.08 -13.31 7.47
CA TYR A 88 -15.85 -13.13 6.72
C TYR A 88 -14.88 -12.36 7.61
N LEU A 89 -14.04 -13.09 8.36
CA LEU A 89 -12.84 -12.48 8.90
C LEU A 89 -11.98 -12.07 7.69
N PRO A 90 -11.56 -10.80 7.59
CA PRO A 90 -10.63 -10.40 6.55
C PRO A 90 -9.42 -11.33 6.64
N LYS A 91 -9.14 -12.07 5.56
CA LYS A 91 -7.94 -12.90 5.49
C LYS A 91 -6.75 -11.95 5.59
N GLU A 92 -6.15 -11.85 6.78
CA GLU A 92 -4.94 -11.06 7.00
C GLU A 92 -3.87 -11.62 6.07
N ASN A 93 -3.65 -10.89 4.96
CA ASN A 93 -2.57 -11.18 4.06
C ASN A 93 -1.32 -10.63 4.73
N HIS A 94 -0.68 -11.42 5.60
CA HIS A 94 0.63 -11.07 6.11
C HIS A 94 1.57 -11.01 4.91
N ASP A 95 1.84 -9.80 4.43
CA ASP A 95 2.90 -9.54 3.48
C ASP A 95 4.17 -10.20 4.03
N GLY A 96 4.61 -11.28 3.36
CA GLY A 96 5.82 -11.98 3.77
C GLY A 96 6.98 -10.99 3.91
N LEU A 97 7.92 -11.27 4.83
CA LEU A 97 9.05 -10.38 5.15
C LEU A 97 9.72 -9.80 3.89
N PHE A 98 9.81 -10.59 2.82
CA PHE A 98 10.30 -10.18 1.51
C PHE A 98 9.52 -9.03 0.86
N LYS A 99 8.18 -9.06 0.88
CA LYS A 99 7.33 -7.98 0.33
C LYS A 99 7.46 -6.69 1.15
N ARG A 100 7.62 -6.80 2.48
CA ARG A 100 7.87 -5.66 3.37
C ARG A 100 9.24 -5.03 3.08
N LEU A 101 10.26 -5.87 2.86
CA LEU A 101 11.60 -5.42 2.47
C LEU A 101 11.60 -4.73 1.11
N ILE A 102 10.96 -5.28 0.08
CA ILE A 102 10.90 -4.64 -1.25
C ILE A 102 10.25 -3.25 -1.17
N LYS A 103 9.14 -3.12 -0.42
CA LYS A 103 8.48 -1.83 -0.20
C LYS A 103 9.42 -0.84 0.50
N GLY A 104 10.11 -1.27 1.57
CA GLY A 104 11.05 -0.43 2.31
C GLY A 104 12.29 -0.04 1.52
N THR A 105 12.90 -1.00 0.82
CA THR A 105 14.09 -0.80 -0.02
C THR A 105 13.78 0.09 -1.23
N GLY A 106 12.64 -0.11 -1.90
CA GLY A 106 12.19 0.75 -3.00
C GLY A 106 11.97 2.20 -2.56
N LEU A 107 11.34 2.39 -1.39
CA LEU A 107 11.16 3.74 -0.82
C LEU A 107 12.49 4.38 -0.43
N LEU A 108 13.41 3.61 0.16
CA LEU A 108 14.75 4.08 0.53
C LEU A 108 15.52 4.58 -0.69
N PHE A 109 15.59 3.79 -1.78
CA PHE A 109 16.30 4.19 -3.00
C PHE A 109 15.64 5.39 -3.69
N PHE A 110 14.31 5.46 -3.74
CA PHE A 110 13.59 6.61 -4.26
C PHE A 110 13.93 7.89 -3.46
N ASN A 111 13.92 7.79 -2.13
CA ASN A 111 14.26 8.89 -1.22
C ASN A 111 15.72 9.34 -1.37
N LEU A 112 16.64 8.39 -1.56
CA LEU A 112 18.07 8.64 -1.76
C LEU A 112 18.37 9.36 -3.09
N ILE A 113 17.62 9.05 -4.15
CA ILE A 113 17.83 9.68 -5.46
C ILE A 113 17.17 11.06 -5.52
N PHE A 114 15.89 11.16 -5.12
CA PHE A 114 15.10 12.37 -5.38
C PHE A 114 15.16 13.39 -4.24
N VAL A 115 15.31 12.96 -2.99
CA VAL A 115 15.17 13.86 -1.83
C VAL A 115 16.51 14.20 -1.21
N LEU A 116 17.49 13.29 -1.24
CA LEU A 116 18.81 13.54 -0.69
C LEU A 116 19.51 14.73 -1.37
N ALA A 117 19.46 14.82 -2.70
CA ALA A 117 20.15 15.87 -3.44
C ALA A 117 19.65 17.30 -3.09
N PRO A 118 18.34 17.57 -3.08
CA PRO A 118 17.81 18.85 -2.57
C PRO A 118 18.21 19.12 -1.11
N VAL A 119 18.14 18.12 -0.24
CA VAL A 119 18.48 18.26 1.18
C VAL A 119 19.95 18.64 1.36
N LEU A 120 20.86 17.96 0.66
CA LEU A 120 22.29 18.28 0.66
C LEU A 120 22.56 19.68 0.10
N THR A 121 21.83 20.08 -0.94
CA THR A 121 21.96 21.42 -1.52
C THR A 121 21.60 22.50 -0.49
N VAL A 122 20.47 22.34 0.19
CA VAL A 122 20.04 23.30 1.23
C VAL A 122 21.00 23.30 2.42
N LEU A 123 21.46 22.13 2.86
CA LEU A 123 22.48 22.04 3.92
C LEU A 123 23.78 22.74 3.54
N GLY A 124 24.24 22.58 2.30
CA GLY A 124 25.42 23.26 1.78
C GLY A 124 25.26 24.78 1.78
N ILE A 125 24.09 25.28 1.33
CA ILE A 125 23.77 26.71 1.36
C ILE A 125 23.74 27.24 2.81
N LEU A 126 23.11 26.52 3.73
CA LEU A 126 23.08 26.91 5.14
C LEU A 126 24.48 26.95 5.75
N PHE A 127 25.29 25.92 5.51
CA PHE A 127 26.67 25.84 6.00
C PHE A 127 27.52 27.00 5.47
N ALA A 128 27.47 27.25 4.15
CA ALA A 128 28.17 28.37 3.54
C ALA A 128 27.69 29.72 4.09
N GLY A 129 26.38 29.89 4.28
CA GLY A 129 25.79 31.09 4.88
C GLY A 129 26.32 31.35 6.29
N TRP A 130 26.40 30.32 7.14
CA TRP A 130 26.98 30.42 8.47
C TRP A 130 28.46 30.78 8.46
N LEU A 131 29.26 30.16 7.57
CA LEU A 131 30.68 30.48 7.44
C LEU A 131 30.89 31.94 7.02
N VAL A 132 30.14 32.43 6.04
CA VAL A 132 30.20 33.83 5.60
C VAL A 132 29.81 34.77 6.73
N ALA A 133 28.73 34.46 7.45
CA ALA A 133 28.24 35.28 8.54
C ALA A 133 29.27 35.42 9.67
N ILE A 134 29.85 34.30 10.11
CA ILE A 134 30.90 34.27 11.15
C ILE A 134 32.14 35.02 10.68
N THR A 135 32.58 34.78 9.44
CA THR A 135 33.76 35.44 8.88
C THR A 135 33.56 36.96 8.89
N PHE A 136 32.42 37.44 8.40
CA PHE A 136 32.09 38.86 8.35
C PHE A 136 31.97 39.49 9.75
N SER A 137 31.43 38.77 10.74
CA SER A 137 31.41 39.25 12.12
C SER A 137 32.81 39.39 12.73
N LEU A 138 33.80 38.63 12.26
CA LEU A 138 35.19 38.70 12.74
C LEU A 138 36.08 39.68 11.95
N LEU A 139 35.65 40.13 10.76
CA LEU A 139 36.39 41.07 9.91
C LEU A 139 36.91 42.35 10.62
N PRO A 140 36.19 42.97 11.58
CA PRO A 140 36.69 44.13 12.30
C PRO A 140 38.02 43.92 13.02
N LEU A 141 38.33 42.69 13.47
CA LEU A 141 39.62 42.39 14.11
C LEU A 141 40.78 42.63 13.15
N ALA A 142 40.62 42.26 11.87
CA ALA A 142 41.62 42.52 10.84
C ALA A 142 41.77 44.04 10.57
N GLY A 143 40.66 44.79 10.61
CA GLY A 143 40.69 46.24 10.49
C GLY A 143 41.44 46.93 11.64
N ILE A 144 41.24 46.48 12.87
CA ILE A 144 41.98 46.97 14.06
C ILE A 144 43.47 46.67 13.93
N TYR A 145 43.83 45.47 13.47
CA TYR A 145 45.23 45.10 13.24
C TYR A 145 45.93 46.04 12.24
N MET A 146 45.27 46.37 11.13
CA MET A 146 45.78 47.33 10.15
C MET A 146 45.94 48.74 10.73
N LEU A 147 45.01 49.17 11.60
CA LEU A 147 45.08 50.48 12.24
C LEU A 147 46.31 50.64 13.14
N ILE A 148 46.69 49.57 13.86
CA ILE A 148 47.84 49.57 14.77
C ILE A 148 49.16 49.50 14.01
N THR A 149 49.23 48.70 12.94
CA THR A 149 50.48 48.42 12.22
C THR A 149 50.80 49.42 11.12
N ALA A 150 49.78 50.03 10.49
CA ALA A 150 49.94 50.90 9.33
C ALA A 150 48.93 52.05 9.33
N PHE A 151 48.92 52.86 10.41
CA PHE A 151 48.00 53.98 10.55
C PHE A 151 48.10 54.96 9.38
N SER A 152 47.01 55.07 8.63
CA SER A 152 46.90 55.90 7.42
C SER A 152 45.44 56.22 7.11
N THR A 153 45.21 57.17 6.22
CA THR A 153 43.85 57.51 5.74
C THR A 153 43.18 56.31 5.05
N ILE A 154 43.96 55.49 4.34
CA ILE A 154 43.49 54.26 3.70
C ILE A 154 43.08 53.23 4.77
N ALA A 155 43.90 53.04 5.81
CA ALA A 155 43.58 52.10 6.89
C ALA A 155 42.29 52.49 7.65
N LEU A 156 42.07 53.79 7.88
CA LEU A 156 40.83 54.29 8.49
C LEU A 156 39.59 53.97 7.62
N PHE A 157 39.69 54.17 6.30
CA PHE A 157 38.62 53.82 5.37
C PHE A 157 38.37 52.30 5.33
N GLN A 158 39.42 51.49 5.28
CA GLN A 158 39.31 50.02 5.33
C GLN A 158 38.65 49.55 6.63
N PHE A 159 39.04 50.12 7.78
CA PHE A 159 38.42 49.81 9.06
C PHE A 159 36.91 50.14 9.07
N ALA A 160 36.52 51.30 8.54
CA ALA A 160 35.10 51.65 8.40
C ALA A 160 34.32 50.61 7.56
N LEU A 161 34.89 50.12 6.46
CA LEU A 161 34.27 49.05 5.67
C LEU A 161 34.15 47.72 6.45
N THR A 162 35.15 47.35 7.26
CA THR A 162 35.05 46.13 8.08
C THR A 162 33.92 46.19 9.11
N ILE A 163 33.62 47.38 9.64
CA ILE A 163 32.47 47.59 10.54
C ILE A 163 31.14 47.38 9.78
N VAL A 164 31.04 47.90 8.56
CA VAL A 164 29.84 47.67 7.71
C VAL A 164 29.66 46.18 7.42
N PHE A 165 30.71 45.48 7.03
CA PHE A 165 30.64 44.03 6.80
C PHE A 165 30.30 43.25 8.07
N CYS A 166 30.77 43.67 9.24
CA CYS A 166 30.35 43.08 10.51
C CYS A 166 28.86 43.26 10.77
N GLY A 167 28.31 44.44 10.48
CA GLY A 167 26.87 44.67 10.52
C GLY A 167 26.10 43.69 9.61
N VAL A 168 26.58 43.49 8.37
CA VAL A 168 26.01 42.49 7.45
C VAL A 168 26.14 41.07 8.02
N GLY A 169 27.30 40.71 8.60
CA GLY A 169 27.52 39.41 9.23
C GLY A 169 26.53 39.12 10.36
N LEU A 170 26.29 40.10 11.24
CA LEU A 170 25.32 39.97 12.32
C LEU A 170 23.88 39.83 11.80
N LEU A 171 23.51 40.56 10.75
CA LEU A 171 22.21 40.40 10.09
C LEU A 171 22.05 39.01 9.47
N LEU A 172 23.11 38.47 8.87
CA LEU A 172 23.12 37.10 8.34
C LEU A 172 22.96 36.05 9.45
N ILE A 173 23.58 36.24 10.63
CA ILE A 173 23.36 35.36 11.79
C ILE A 173 21.90 35.44 12.25
N ALA A 174 21.37 36.65 12.40
CA ALA A 174 19.99 36.87 12.85
C ALA A 174 18.97 36.26 11.88
N LEU A 175 19.21 36.34 10.57
CA LEU A 175 18.37 35.72 9.53
C LEU A 175 18.60 34.21 9.39
N GLY A 176 19.84 33.76 9.55
CA GLY A 176 20.23 32.36 9.40
C GLY A 176 19.59 31.46 10.47
N TYR A 177 19.49 31.94 11.72
CA TYR A 177 18.88 31.19 12.82
C TYR A 177 17.43 30.74 12.58
N PRO A 178 16.46 31.62 12.24
CA PRO A 178 15.10 31.16 11.95
C PRO A 178 15.03 30.28 10.69
N LEU A 179 15.92 30.50 9.71
CA LEU A 179 15.98 29.70 8.49
C LEU A 179 16.41 28.25 8.76
N THR A 180 17.45 28.05 9.59
CA THR A 180 17.88 26.70 9.99
C THR A 180 16.83 25.99 10.84
N LEU A 181 16.13 26.72 11.72
CA LEU A 181 15.02 26.15 12.51
C LEU A 181 13.84 25.73 11.64
N LEU A 182 13.47 26.56 10.65
CA LEU A 182 12.42 26.22 9.69
C LEU A 182 12.80 24.94 8.93
N PHE A 183 14.03 24.88 8.43
CA PHE A 183 14.54 23.70 7.74
C PHE A 183 14.50 22.45 8.62
N ALA A 184 14.96 22.54 9.88
CA ALA A 184 14.89 21.42 10.82
C ALA A 184 13.46 20.95 11.09
N LYS A 185 12.49 21.87 11.22
CA LYS A 185 11.07 21.55 11.38
C LYS A 185 10.51 20.82 10.15
N LEU A 186 10.83 21.29 8.96
CA LEU A 186 10.41 20.66 7.70
C LEU A 186 11.01 19.26 7.57
N MET A 187 12.30 19.10 7.87
CA MET A 187 12.98 17.80 7.85
C MET A 187 12.36 16.81 8.85
N LYS A 188 12.07 17.26 10.08
CA LYS A 188 11.36 16.42 11.07
C LYS A 188 10.01 15.94 10.52
N ARG A 189 9.22 16.85 9.93
CA ARG A 189 7.92 16.51 9.36
C ARG A 189 8.04 15.52 8.20
N TYR A 190 9.05 15.70 7.35
CA TYR A 190 9.35 14.79 6.25
C TYR A 190 9.72 13.38 6.72
N VAL A 191 10.64 13.27 7.69
CA VAL A 191 11.06 11.98 8.25
C VAL A 191 9.89 11.25 8.90
N LEU A 192 9.06 11.97 9.68
CA LEU A 192 7.87 11.41 10.30
C LEU A 192 6.86 10.92 9.26
N TRP A 193 6.63 11.68 8.19
CA TRP A 193 5.77 11.25 7.09
C TRP A 193 6.32 9.99 6.40
N ASN A 194 7.63 9.90 6.18
CA ASN A 194 8.26 8.72 5.60
C ASN A 194 8.06 7.47 6.47
N ILE A 195 8.27 7.59 7.78
CA ILE A 195 8.03 6.52 8.74
C ILE A 195 6.56 6.11 8.72
N TYR A 196 5.64 7.08 8.73
CA TYR A 196 4.20 6.82 8.68
C TYR A 196 3.77 6.05 7.43
N VAL A 197 4.32 6.39 6.26
CA VAL A 197 4.03 5.73 4.99
C VAL A 197 4.56 4.28 4.96
N VAL A 198 5.73 4.01 5.54
CA VAL A 198 6.33 2.66 5.53
C VAL A 198 5.64 1.73 6.50
N PHE A 199 5.38 2.19 7.72
CA PHE A 199 4.89 1.33 8.79
C PHE A 199 3.37 1.24 8.82
N GLY A 200 2.66 2.09 8.06
CA GLY A 200 1.21 2.15 8.03
C GLY A 200 0.70 2.58 9.40
N GLY A 201 0.33 3.86 9.52
CA GLY A 201 -0.05 4.47 10.79
C GLY A 201 -0.90 3.56 11.69
N THR A 202 -0.31 3.09 12.79
CA THR A 202 -1.12 2.67 13.93
C THR A 202 -1.75 3.93 14.49
N ASN A 203 -3.07 4.01 14.38
CA ASN A 203 -3.89 5.04 14.99
C ASN A 203 -3.40 5.30 16.42
N HIS A 204 -3.02 6.54 16.71
CA HIS A 204 -3.16 7.02 18.06
C HIS A 204 -4.58 7.54 18.19
N GLU A 205 -5.44 6.67 18.71
CA GLU A 205 -6.49 7.11 19.62
C GLU A 205 -5.82 7.83 20.82
N ASN A 206 -6.50 8.89 21.25
CA ASN A 206 -6.28 9.76 22.43
C ASN A 206 -5.28 10.90 22.30
#